data_AF-A0ABD0RZQ1-F1
#
_entry.id   AF-A0ABD0RZQ1-F1
#
_cell.length_a   1.000
_cell.length_b   1.000
_cell.length_c   1.000
_cell.angle_alpha   90.00
_cell.angle_beta   90.00
_cell.angle_gamma   90.00
#
_symmetry.space_group_name_H-M   'P 1'
#
loop_
_entity.id
_entity.type
_entity.pdbx_description
1 polymer ?
#
loop_
_entity_poly.entity_id
_entity_poly.type
_entity_poly.pdbx_seq_one_letter_code
_entity_poly.pdbx_strand_id
1 'polypeptide(L)' 'TSLCTLQKAIAGLVVMSEEMEKIYNSFLNNQVPDHWSNAAYPSLKPLGSWVRDLTLRTAFIE' A
#
# COMPACT_ATOMS: atom_id res chain seq x y z
N THR A 1 0.12 -9.71 -1.41
CA THR A 1 0.15 -10.41 -0.10
C THR A 1 0.40 -9.47 1.08
N SER A 2 1.23 -8.43 0.92
CA SER A 2 1.54 -7.42 1.96
C SER A 2 0.32 -6.84 2.70
N LEU A 3 -0.74 -6.44 2.00
CA LEU A 3 -1.97 -5.90 2.61
C LEU A 3 -2.69 -6.88 3.54
N CYS A 4 -2.80 -8.15 3.13
CA CYS A 4 -3.46 -9.19 3.94
C CYS A 4 -2.68 -9.46 5.23
N THR A 5 -1.35 -9.49 5.13
CA THR A 5 -0.49 -9.68 6.31
C THR A 5 -0.56 -8.48 7.24
N LEU A 6 -0.60 -7.25 6.72
CA LEU A 6 -0.79 -6.04 7.52
C LEU A 6 -2.11 -6.08 8.30
N GLN A 7 -3.21 -6.47 7.67
CA GLN A 7 -4.50 -6.63 8.36
C GLN A 7 -4.44 -7.66 9.51
N LYS A 8 -3.78 -8.80 9.28
CA LYS A 8 -3.58 -9.82 10.31
C LYS A 8 -2.66 -9.34 11.43
N ALA A 9 -1.63 -8.56 11.11
CA ALA A 9 -0.72 -7.97 12.10
C ALA A 9 -1.44 -6.95 12.99
N ILE A 10 -2.27 -6.09 12.41
CA ILE A 10 -3.12 -5.14 13.17
C ILE A 10 -4.10 -5.89 14.09
N ALA A 11 -4.64 -7.02 13.66
CA ALA A 11 -5.50 -7.87 14.46
C ALA A 11 -4.76 -8.71 15.52
N GLY A 12 -3.43 -8.60 15.62
CA GLY A 12 -2.60 -9.37 16.55
C GLY A 12 -2.43 -10.85 16.18
N LEU A 13 -2.79 -11.25 14.97
CA LEU A 13 -2.68 -12.63 14.47
C LEU A 13 -1.27 -12.94 13.92
N VAL A 14 -0.50 -11.91 13.59
CA VAL A 14 0.88 -12.01 13.06
C VAL A 14 1.74 -10.95 13.73
N VAL A 15 3.03 -11.23 13.96
CA VAL A 15 3.97 -10.26 14.50
C VAL A 15 4.25 -9.17 13.45
N MET A 16 4.10 -7.90 13.85
CA MET A 16 4.43 -6.75 13.00
C MET A 16 5.94 -6.69 12.77
N SER A 17 6.40 -6.82 11.52
CA SER A 17 7.80 -6.58 11.15
C SER A 17 8.06 -5.10 10.87
N GLU A 18 9.33 -4.69 10.88
CA GLU A 18 9.74 -3.30 10.56
C GLU A 18 9.23 -2.83 9.19
N GLU A 19 9.23 -3.72 8.19
CA GLU A 19 8.69 -3.41 6.86
C GLU A 19 7.19 -3.11 6.89
N MET A 20 6.45 -3.87 7.70
CA MET A 20 5.00 -3.76 7.84
C MET A 20 4.62 -2.47 8.58
N GLU A 21 5.42 -2.08 9.57
CA GLU A 21 5.31 -0.81 10.27
C GLU A 21 5.56 0.38 9.33
N LYS A 22 6.55 0.31 8.43
CA LYS A 22 6.79 1.34 7.41
C LYS A 22 5.60 1.51 6.47
N ILE A 23 5.00 0.39 6.03
CA ILE A 23 3.78 0.41 5.21
C ILE A 23 2.61 1.04 5.98
N TYR A 24 2.43 0.65 7.24
CA TYR A 24 1.40 1.20 8.11
C TYR A 24 1.54 2.72 8.31
N ASN A 25 2.74 3.20 8.61
CA ASN A 25 3.04 4.62 8.76
C ASN A 25 2.79 5.40 7.45
N SER A 26 3.13 4.83 6.30
CA SER A 26 2.85 5.43 4.99
C SER A 26 1.33 5.62 4.78
N PHE A 27 0.52 4.64 5.18
CA PHE A 27 -0.94 4.75 5.10
C PHE A 27 -1.50 5.82 6.03
N LEU A 28 -0.99 5.92 7.27
CA LEU A 28 -1.37 6.99 8.19
C LEU A 28 -1.04 8.38 7.62
N ASN A 29 0.06 8.49 6.88
CA ASN A 29 0.49 9.72 6.22
C ASN A 29 -0.16 9.96 4.84
N ASN A 30 -1.11 9.12 4.42
CA ASN A 30 -1.75 9.19 3.09
C ASN A 30 -0.73 9.14 1.93
N GLN A 31 0.35 8.39 2.11
CA GLN A 31 1.43 8.18 1.15
C GLN A 31 1.44 6.75 0.63
N VAL A 32 1.92 6.58 -0.60
CA VAL A 32 2.15 5.25 -1.18
C VAL A 32 3.41 4.66 -0.53
N PRO A 33 3.35 3.46 0.06
CA PRO A 33 4.52 2.84 0.67
C PRO A 33 5.66 2.62 -0.33
N ASP A 34 6.88 2.93 0.08
CA ASP A 34 8.09 2.69 -0.73
C ASP A 34 8.27 1.22 -1.09
N HIS A 35 7.75 0.30 -0.26
CA HIS A 35 7.76 -1.12 -0.53
C HIS A 35 7.02 -1.48 -1.83
N TRP A 36 6.09 -0.64 -2.30
CA TRP A 36 5.39 -0.84 -3.57
C TRP A 36 6.09 -0.17 -4.75
N SER A 37 7.13 0.64 -4.54
CA SER A 37 7.80 1.44 -5.58
C SER A 37 8.20 0.64 -6.83
N ASN A 38 8.60 -0.63 -6.67
CA ASN A 38 9.00 -1.48 -7.81
C ASN A 38 7.81 -1.97 -8.67
N ALA A 39 6.62 -2.07 -8.07
CA ALA A 39 5.39 -2.50 -8.76
C ALA A 39 4.41 -1.32 -9.01
N ALA A 40 4.63 -0.19 -8.35
CA ALA A 40 3.88 1.03 -8.48
C ALA A 40 4.41 1.85 -9.65
N TYR A 41 3.51 2.55 -10.34
CA TYR A 41 3.93 3.60 -11.26
C TYR A 41 4.36 4.84 -10.46
N PRO A 42 5.41 5.56 -10.91
CA PRO A 42 5.88 6.77 -10.25
C PRO A 42 4.77 7.83 -10.26
N SER A 43 4.45 8.36 -9.08
CA SER A 43 3.36 9.31 -8.89
C SER A 43 3.59 10.16 -7.63
N LEU A 44 3.20 11.43 -7.69
CA LEU A 44 3.15 12.35 -6.54
C LEU A 44 1.73 12.44 -5.95
N LYS A 45 0.82 11.57 -6.37
CA LYS A 45 -0.56 11.57 -5.88
C LYS A 45 -0.61 11.04 -4.44
N PRO A 46 -1.48 11.59 -3.58
CA PRO A 46 -1.75 11.00 -2.27
C PRO A 46 -2.39 9.62 -2.44
N LEU A 47 -2.24 8.74 -1.45
CA LEU A 47 -2.63 7.32 -1.50
C LEU A 47 -4.07 7.13 -2.02
N GLY A 48 -5.04 7.88 -1.50
CA GLY A 48 -6.43 7.77 -1.97
C GLY A 48 -6.63 8.05 -3.46
N SER A 49 -5.93 9.06 -4.00
CA SER A 49 -5.98 9.38 -5.44
C SER A 49 -5.18 8.37 -6.26
N TRP A 50 -4.05 7.91 -5.72
CA TRP A 50 -3.20 6.90 -6.35
C TRP A 50 -3.93 5.56 -6.52
N VAL A 51 -4.69 5.11 -5.51
CA VAL A 51 -5.49 3.87 -5.59
C VAL A 51 -6.56 3.98 -6.68
N ARG A 52 -7.27 5.11 -6.75
CA ARG A 52 -8.28 5.33 -7.81
C ARG A 52 -7.67 5.31 -9.20
N ASP A 53 -6.54 6.00 -9.41
CA ASP A 53 -5.82 6.00 -10.69
C ASP A 53 -5.30 4.61 -11.03
N LEU A 54 -4.79 3.85 -10.04
CA LEU A 54 -4.38 2.46 -10.24
C LEU A 54 -5.56 1.61 -10.74
N THR A 55 -6.73 1.67 -10.10
CA THR A 55 -7.92 0.90 -10.51
C THR A 55 -8.37 1.25 -11.93
N LEU A 56 -8.35 2.53 -12.30
CA LEU A 56 -8.71 2.96 -13.65
C LEU A 56 -7.73 2.42 -14.70
N ARG A 57 -6.43 2.42 -14.39
CA ARG A 57 -5.40 1.89 -15.28
C ARG A 57 -5.50 0.38 -15.45
N THR A 58 -5.74 -0.35 -14.36
CA THR A 58 -5.89 -1.81 -14.44
C THR A 58 -7.16 -2.19 -15.20
N ALA A 59 -8.26 -1.45 -15.02
CA ALA A 59 -9.50 -1.68 -15.76
C ALA A 59 -9.40 -1.40 -17.27
N PHE A 60 -8.38 -0.66 -17.73
CA PHE A 60 -8.09 -0.51 -19.15
C PHE A 60 -7.28 -1.69 -19.73
N ILE A 61 -6.54 -2.40 -18.88
CA ILE A 61 -5.66 -3.50 -19.27
C ILE A 61 -6.39 -4.85 -19.23
N GLU A 62 -7.40 -5.01 -18.36
CA GLU A 62 -8.40 -6.09 -18.44
C GLU A 62 -9.27 -5.96 -19.69
#